data_AF-A0A314XVV5-F1
#
_entry.id   AF-A0A314XVV5-F1
#
_cell.length_a   1.000
_cell.length_b   1.000
_cell.length_c   1.000
_cell.angle_alpha   90.00
_cell.angle_beta   90.00
_cell.angle_gamma   90.00
#
_symmetry.space_group_name_H-M   'P 1'
#
loop_
_entity.id
_entity.type
_entity.pdbx_description
1 polymer ?
#
loop_
_entity_poly.entity_id
_entity_poly.type
_entity_poly.pdbx_seq_one_letter_code
_entity_poly.pdbx_strand_id
1 'polypeptide(L)'
;MGFAQAKGLVLVHLLVLLLSCFIVLGKEIESLAPNSHAPVHPPSHATAHSPTIHRFILQAMHRLSHQLTTTNTMVILPAMLRFTHQANHRHAPVQPPSHPPTHHSPSPSPSHPQVHPPQSPPKCFVAVQGVVYCKSCKYSKVDTLLGASPLQGATVKLQCNDTKKPLVVKAKTDKKGYFFITAPKHITSHGAHKCKVSLVSSPSASCSKPSDFQGGLRGAILKPEKPFVSGKLPFFLYSIGPFAFEPKCHH
;
A
#
# COMPACT_ATOMS: atom_id res chain seq x y z
N MET A 1 -4.82 -33.92 58.68
CA MET A 1 -3.65 -34.03 57.76
C MET A 1 -4.19 -34.39 56.38
N GLY A 2 -4.01 -33.57 55.34
CA GLY A 2 -4.61 -33.89 54.02
C GLY A 2 -4.43 -32.92 52.84
N PHE A 3 -3.82 -31.74 53.01
CA PHE A 3 -3.71 -30.75 51.92
C PHE A 3 -2.35 -30.73 51.18
N ALA A 4 -1.41 -31.61 51.54
CA ALA A 4 -0.07 -31.65 50.91
C ALA A 4 0.02 -32.57 49.68
N GLN A 5 -0.91 -33.51 49.48
CA GLN A 5 -0.86 -34.50 48.39
C GLN A 5 -1.29 -33.95 47.02
N ALA A 6 -2.22 -32.99 46.99
CA ALA A 6 -2.75 -32.46 45.73
C ALA A 6 -1.74 -31.59 44.95
N LYS A 7 -0.83 -30.89 45.64
CA LYS A 7 0.17 -30.02 45.00
C LYS A 7 1.30 -30.82 44.34
N GLY A 8 1.67 -31.96 44.93
CA GLY A 8 2.67 -32.86 44.37
C GLY A 8 2.22 -33.49 43.05
N LEU A 9 0.94 -33.91 42.99
CA LEU A 9 0.40 -34.56 41.80
C LEU A 9 0.35 -33.62 40.57
N VAL A 10 0.01 -32.34 40.78
CA VAL A 10 -0.01 -31.34 39.70
C VAL A 10 1.40 -31.05 39.19
N LEU A 11 2.38 -30.97 40.08
CA LEU A 11 3.78 -30.74 39.71
C LEU A 11 4.37 -31.92 38.93
N VAL A 12 4.06 -33.16 39.35
CA VAL A 12 4.48 -34.37 38.63
C VAL A 12 3.82 -34.44 37.25
N HIS A 13 2.53 -34.14 37.13
CA HIS A 13 1.86 -34.08 35.83
C HIS A 13 2.43 -33.01 34.90
N LEU A 14 2.76 -31.83 35.42
CA LEU A 14 3.38 -30.76 34.64
C LEU A 14 4.79 -31.15 34.16
N LEU A 15 5.59 -31.80 35.02
CA LEU A 15 6.92 -32.32 34.65
C LEU A 15 6.84 -33.41 33.57
N VAL A 16 5.88 -34.33 33.66
CA VAL A 16 5.66 -35.38 32.65
C VAL A 16 5.22 -34.77 31.31
N LEU A 17 4.32 -33.79 31.33
CA LEU A 17 3.92 -33.05 30.13
C LEU A 17 5.11 -32.32 29.49
N LEU A 18 5.92 -31.62 30.28
CA LEU A 18 7.12 -30.94 29.78
C LEU A 18 8.11 -31.93 29.16
N LEU A 19 8.42 -33.04 29.84
CA LEU A 19 9.32 -34.08 29.30
C LEU A 19 8.79 -34.70 28.01
N SER A 20 7.48 -34.96 27.90
CA SER A 20 6.88 -35.49 26.67
C SER A 20 6.98 -34.51 25.48
N CYS A 21 6.85 -33.20 25.72
CA CYS A 21 7.02 -32.17 24.69
C CYS A 21 8.46 -32.12 24.16
N PHE A 22 9.47 -32.28 25.04
CA PHE A 22 10.87 -32.28 24.61
C PHE A 22 11.23 -33.50 23.74
N ILE A 23 10.71 -34.69 24.05
CA ILE A 23 10.97 -35.90 23.25
C ILE A 23 10.33 -35.81 21.85
N VAL A 24 9.12 -35.25 21.76
CA VAL A 24 8.43 -35.05 20.47
C VAL A 24 9.16 -34.01 19.60
N LEU A 25 9.68 -32.94 20.21
CA LEU A 25 10.44 -31.90 19.48
C LEU A 25 11.85 -32.35 19.08
N GLY A 26 12.52 -33.19 19.89
CA GLY A 26 13.87 -33.67 19.59
C GLY A 26 13.95 -34.63 18.39
N LYS A 27 12.87 -35.39 18.12
CA LYS A 27 12.82 -36.32 17.00
C LYS A 27 12.67 -35.64 15.62
N GLU A 28 12.32 -34.35 15.57
CA GLU A 28 12.16 -33.60 14.33
C GLU A 28 13.48 -32.94 13.85
N ILE A 29 14.48 -32.81 14.73
CA ILE A 29 15.72 -32.08 14.43
C ILE A 29 16.80 -33.00 13.81
N GLU A 30 16.74 -34.31 14.02
CA GLU A 30 17.80 -35.23 13.55
C GLU A 30 17.63 -35.68 12.08
N SER A 31 16.56 -35.29 11.39
CA SER A 31 16.29 -35.78 10.03
C SER A 31 16.95 -34.97 8.90
N LEU A 32 17.63 -33.85 9.14
CA LEU A 32 18.07 -32.96 8.06
C LEU A 32 19.46 -32.34 8.25
N ALA A 33 20.52 -33.16 8.15
CA ALA A 33 21.83 -32.76 7.61
C ALA A 33 22.71 -34.00 7.34
N PRO A 34 23.76 -33.92 6.50
CA PRO A 34 23.81 -33.35 5.14
C PRO A 34 24.55 -34.31 4.16
N ASN A 35 24.23 -34.31 2.86
CA ASN A 35 25.15 -34.84 1.84
C ASN A 35 25.59 -33.69 0.92
N SER A 36 26.89 -33.40 1.00
CA SER A 36 27.57 -32.31 0.31
C SER A 36 28.43 -32.91 -0.81
N HIS A 37 28.04 -32.66 -2.06
CA HIS A 37 28.93 -32.83 -3.20
C HIS A 37 28.68 -31.69 -4.21
N ALA A 38 29.67 -30.81 -4.35
CA ALA A 38 29.73 -29.78 -5.35
C ALA A 38 30.62 -30.24 -6.53
N PRO A 39 30.26 -29.94 -7.79
CA PRO A 39 31.22 -29.98 -8.89
C PRO A 39 31.84 -28.61 -9.16
N VAL A 40 33.14 -28.66 -9.38
CA VAL A 40 34.10 -27.60 -9.71
C VAL A 40 33.80 -26.99 -11.09
N HIS A 41 33.89 -25.65 -11.20
CA HIS A 41 33.98 -24.92 -12.47
C HIS A 41 35.45 -24.71 -12.87
N PRO A 42 35.80 -24.77 -14.17
CA PRO A 42 36.96 -24.06 -14.72
C PRO A 42 36.56 -22.73 -15.41
N PRO A 43 37.49 -21.76 -15.53
CA PRO A 43 37.21 -20.42 -16.05
C PRO A 43 37.48 -20.32 -17.56
N SER A 44 36.69 -19.54 -18.28
CA SER A 44 37.00 -19.19 -19.67
C SER A 44 36.50 -17.79 -20.05
N HIS A 45 37.50 -16.91 -20.18
CA HIS A 45 37.69 -15.82 -21.12
C HIS A 45 36.59 -14.77 -21.36
N ALA A 46 37.01 -13.52 -21.11
CA ALA A 46 36.39 -12.28 -21.50
C ALA A 46 36.51 -12.03 -23.02
N THR A 47 35.42 -11.52 -23.61
CA THR A 47 35.45 -10.89 -24.94
C THR A 47 34.85 -9.50 -24.83
N ALA A 48 35.66 -8.50 -25.15
CA ALA A 48 35.28 -7.09 -25.21
C ALA A 48 34.43 -6.82 -26.45
N HIS A 49 33.27 -6.17 -26.29
CA HIS A 49 32.49 -5.63 -27.41
C HIS A 49 32.04 -4.18 -27.15
N SER A 50 32.72 -3.29 -27.89
CA SER A 50 32.36 -2.04 -28.58
C SER A 50 31.27 -1.06 -28.04
N PRO A 51 31.55 0.27 -28.04
CA PRO A 51 30.65 1.30 -27.56
C PRO A 51 29.79 1.87 -28.70
N THR A 52 28.52 1.47 -28.79
CA THR A 52 27.58 2.09 -29.76
C THR A 52 26.25 2.53 -29.14
N ILE A 53 26.00 2.24 -27.86
CA ILE A 53 24.75 2.61 -27.17
C ILE A 53 24.83 3.99 -26.48
N HIS A 54 26.03 4.59 -26.37
CA HIS A 54 26.20 5.92 -25.76
C HIS A 54 25.66 7.08 -26.63
N ARG A 55 25.51 6.87 -27.95
CA ARG A 55 25.08 7.94 -28.87
C ARG A 55 23.57 8.17 -28.87
N PHE A 56 22.76 7.20 -28.46
CA PHE A 56 21.30 7.35 -28.38
C PHE A 56 20.82 8.03 -27.08
N ILE A 57 21.56 7.89 -25.98
CA ILE A 57 21.17 8.49 -24.68
C ILE A 57 21.40 10.01 -24.67
N LEU A 58 22.43 10.52 -25.35
CA LEU A 58 22.71 11.96 -25.44
C LEU A 58 21.65 12.75 -26.23
N GLN A 59 20.99 12.15 -27.22
CA GLN A 59 19.95 12.84 -27.99
C GLN A 59 18.60 12.95 -27.26
N ALA A 60 18.28 12.00 -26.36
CA ALA A 60 17.05 12.04 -25.56
C ALA A 60 17.11 13.08 -24.43
N MET A 61 18.30 13.31 -23.85
CA MET A 61 18.52 14.28 -22.76
C MET A 61 18.35 15.74 -23.25
N HIS A 62 18.69 16.03 -24.51
CA HIS A 62 18.57 17.37 -25.09
C HIS A 62 17.11 17.80 -25.38
N ARG A 63 16.15 16.85 -25.46
CA ARG A 63 14.72 17.17 -25.62
C ARG A 63 13.96 17.36 -24.31
N LEU A 64 14.44 16.81 -23.19
CA LEU A 64 13.76 16.95 -21.90
C LEU A 64 14.11 18.24 -21.15
N SER A 65 15.27 18.85 -21.46
CA SER A 65 15.69 20.10 -20.82
C SER A 65 14.92 21.34 -21.29
N HIS A 66 14.21 21.28 -22.43
CA HIS A 66 13.43 22.41 -22.97
C HIS A 66 11.99 22.51 -22.41
N GLN A 67 11.50 21.51 -21.68
CA GLN A 67 10.15 21.53 -21.10
C GLN A 67 10.12 21.91 -19.61
N LEU A 68 11.28 22.13 -18.97
CA LEU A 68 11.37 22.41 -17.53
C LEU A 68 11.80 23.84 -17.17
N THR A 69 11.66 24.79 -18.09
CA THR A 69 11.95 26.21 -17.84
C THR A 69 10.78 27.08 -18.28
N THR A 70 9.66 27.00 -17.56
CA THR A 70 8.69 28.10 -17.45
C THR A 70 7.69 27.76 -16.38
N THR A 71 7.91 28.29 -15.17
CA THR A 71 6.91 28.82 -14.22
C THR A 71 7.45 28.73 -12.80
N ASN A 72 8.18 29.76 -12.37
CA ASN A 72 8.01 30.37 -11.04
C ASN A 72 9.01 31.52 -10.84
N THR A 73 8.51 32.75 -10.92
CA THR A 73 9.05 33.87 -10.15
C THR A 73 7.90 34.83 -9.81
N MET A 74 7.47 34.83 -8.56
CA MET A 74 6.79 35.98 -7.94
C MET A 74 7.85 37.01 -7.53
N VAL A 75 7.57 38.32 -7.65
CA VAL A 75 7.80 39.39 -6.64
C VAL A 75 7.14 40.71 -7.11
N ILE A 76 6.02 41.08 -6.44
CA ILE A 76 5.64 42.36 -5.78
C ILE A 76 5.81 43.76 -6.47
N LEU A 77 4.65 44.43 -6.69
CA LEU A 77 4.16 45.85 -6.47
C LEU A 77 5.17 47.03 -6.20
N PRO A 78 4.83 48.35 -6.39
CA PRO A 78 3.49 48.97 -6.48
C PRO A 78 3.26 50.26 -7.35
N ALA A 79 1.97 50.68 -7.38
CA ALA A 79 1.43 52.05 -7.31
C ALA A 79 1.19 52.92 -8.58
N MET A 80 -0.02 53.51 -8.57
CA MET A 80 -0.52 54.74 -9.21
C MET A 80 -0.57 54.82 -10.75
N LEU A 81 -1.78 54.97 -11.30
CA LEU A 81 -2.23 56.24 -11.92
C LEU A 81 -3.70 56.16 -12.38
N ARG A 82 -4.44 57.23 -12.03
CA ARG A 82 -5.80 57.56 -12.47
C ARG A 82 -5.82 57.79 -13.98
N PHE A 83 -6.88 57.41 -14.68
CA PHE A 83 -7.50 58.27 -15.70
C PHE A 83 -8.94 57.84 -15.99
N THR A 84 -9.73 58.86 -16.30
CA THR A 84 -11.16 59.01 -16.24
C THR A 84 -11.94 58.40 -17.42
N HIS A 85 -13.22 58.12 -17.14
CA HIS A 85 -14.41 58.11 -18.03
C HIS A 85 -14.24 58.51 -19.50
N GLN A 86 -14.96 57.82 -20.42
CA GLN A 86 -16.14 58.39 -21.12
C GLN A 86 -16.55 57.61 -22.39
N ALA A 87 -17.76 57.05 -22.38
CA ALA A 87 -18.67 56.89 -23.53
C ALA A 87 -20.02 56.44 -22.94
N ASN A 88 -20.85 57.37 -22.46
CA ASN A 88 -21.89 58.05 -23.22
C ASN A 88 -22.82 57.10 -23.99
N HIS A 89 -23.84 56.56 -23.31
CA HIS A 89 -25.14 56.30 -23.93
C HIS A 89 -26.23 56.90 -23.04
N ARG A 90 -27.08 57.72 -23.66
CA ARG A 90 -28.10 58.56 -23.06
C ARG A 90 -29.31 57.77 -22.54
N HIS A 91 -29.90 58.31 -21.48
CA HIS A 91 -31.23 58.04 -20.88
C HIS A 91 -32.37 58.31 -21.90
N ALA A 92 -33.64 57.88 -21.84
CA ALA A 92 -34.60 57.16 -20.95
C ALA A 92 -35.88 56.92 -21.85
N PRO A 93 -37.13 56.62 -21.39
CA PRO A 93 -37.69 56.14 -20.12
C PRO A 93 -38.60 54.90 -20.24
N VAL A 94 -38.97 54.35 -19.08
CA VAL A 94 -39.89 53.21 -18.86
C VAL A 94 -41.35 53.59 -19.16
N GLN A 95 -42.10 52.69 -19.82
CA GLN A 95 -43.56 52.62 -19.78
C GLN A 95 -44.01 51.22 -19.30
N PRO A 96 -45.02 51.10 -18.43
CA PRO A 96 -45.56 49.82 -18.00
C PRO A 96 -46.62 49.30 -18.98
N PRO A 97 -46.65 48.00 -19.34
CA PRO A 97 -47.78 47.44 -20.06
C PRO A 97 -48.95 47.16 -19.11
N SER A 98 -50.06 47.84 -19.36
CA SER A 98 -51.41 47.47 -18.94
C SER A 98 -51.89 46.24 -19.72
N HIS A 99 -52.40 45.21 -19.03
CA HIS A 99 -53.58 44.36 -19.35
C HIS A 99 -53.46 42.95 -18.71
N PRO A 100 -54.60 42.34 -18.29
CA PRO A 100 -54.64 41.25 -17.30
C PRO A 100 -54.37 39.84 -17.87
N PRO A 101 -54.05 38.84 -17.03
CA PRO A 101 -53.63 37.52 -17.49
C PRO A 101 -54.83 36.69 -17.99
N THR A 102 -54.78 36.24 -19.24
CA THR A 102 -55.62 35.13 -19.71
C THR A 102 -55.17 33.83 -19.06
N HIS A 103 -56.08 33.22 -18.28
CA HIS A 103 -55.95 31.85 -17.79
C HIS A 103 -55.87 30.87 -18.97
N HIS A 104 -54.69 30.34 -19.23
CA HIS A 104 -54.51 29.15 -20.05
C HIS A 104 -54.24 27.96 -19.11
N SER A 105 -55.16 26.99 -19.12
CA SER A 105 -55.04 25.74 -18.36
C SER A 105 -53.77 24.98 -18.76
N PRO A 106 -52.96 24.45 -17.82
CA PRO A 106 -51.81 23.63 -18.18
C PRO A 106 -52.28 22.29 -18.75
N SER A 107 -51.79 21.97 -19.95
CA SER A 107 -51.88 20.62 -20.51
C SER A 107 -51.12 19.62 -19.61
N PRO A 108 -51.58 18.36 -19.44
CA PRO A 108 -50.89 17.38 -18.62
C PRO A 108 -49.52 17.04 -19.23
N SER A 109 -48.44 17.26 -18.47
CA SER A 109 -47.11 16.85 -18.91
C SER A 109 -47.00 15.33 -19.04
N PRO A 110 -46.28 14.81 -20.06
CA PRO A 110 -46.09 13.38 -20.24
C PRO A 110 -45.24 12.81 -19.09
N SER A 111 -45.72 11.71 -18.52
CA SER A 111 -45.08 10.97 -17.43
C SER A 111 -43.70 10.47 -17.83
N HIS A 112 -42.65 11.07 -17.27
CA HIS A 112 -41.28 10.55 -17.37
C HIS A 112 -41.16 9.21 -16.60
N PRO A 113 -40.48 8.19 -17.16
CA PRO A 113 -40.15 6.99 -16.41
C PRO A 113 -39.29 7.34 -15.19
N GLN A 114 -39.63 6.80 -14.02
CA GLN A 114 -38.82 6.96 -12.80
C GLN A 114 -37.42 6.40 -13.03
N VAL A 115 -36.43 7.30 -13.16
CA VAL A 115 -35.02 6.95 -13.10
C VAL A 115 -34.72 6.56 -11.66
N HIS A 116 -34.55 5.26 -11.40
CA HIS A 116 -34.03 4.80 -10.11
C HIS A 116 -32.67 5.45 -9.86
N PRO A 117 -32.40 5.97 -8.64
CA PRO A 117 -31.08 6.49 -8.31
C PRO A 117 -30.01 5.43 -8.58
N PRO A 118 -28.82 5.80 -9.10
CA PRO A 118 -27.71 4.87 -9.21
C PRO A 118 -27.48 4.19 -7.86
N GLN A 119 -27.67 2.87 -7.81
CA GLN A 119 -27.48 2.08 -6.60
C GLN A 119 -26.03 2.26 -6.16
N SER A 120 -25.81 2.99 -5.06
CA SER A 120 -24.46 3.21 -4.54
C SER A 120 -23.80 1.85 -4.32
N PRO A 121 -22.53 1.66 -4.74
CA PRO A 121 -21.86 0.38 -4.58
C PRO A 121 -21.91 -0.06 -3.10
N PRO A 122 -22.16 -1.35 -2.82
CA PRO A 122 -22.27 -1.85 -1.46
C PRO A 122 -21.02 -1.47 -0.66
N LYS A 123 -21.23 -1.02 0.58
CA LYS A 123 -20.14 -0.69 1.51
C LYS A 123 -19.41 -1.99 1.88
N CYS A 124 -18.27 -2.24 1.25
CA CYS A 124 -17.41 -3.38 1.57
C CYS A 124 -16.43 -3.03 2.68
N PHE A 125 -16.12 -3.99 3.55
CA PHE A 125 -15.00 -3.92 4.48
C PHE A 125 -13.67 -4.05 3.73
N VAL A 126 -12.60 -3.53 4.31
CA VAL A 126 -11.27 -3.54 3.68
C VAL A 126 -10.46 -4.75 4.16
N ALA A 127 -9.98 -5.54 3.20
CA ALA A 127 -8.97 -6.56 3.43
C ALA A 127 -7.74 -6.26 2.56
N VAL A 128 -6.55 -6.44 3.11
CA VAL A 128 -5.29 -6.10 2.45
C VAL A 128 -4.35 -7.28 2.49
N GLN A 129 -3.71 -7.57 1.35
CA GLN A 129 -2.72 -8.63 1.25
C GLN A 129 -1.41 -8.15 0.61
N GLY A 130 -0.33 -8.87 0.92
CA GLY A 130 0.98 -8.64 0.32
C GLY A 130 2.00 -9.67 0.78
N VAL A 131 3.21 -9.55 0.26
CA VAL A 131 4.34 -10.44 0.59
C VAL A 131 5.56 -9.61 0.96
N VAL A 132 6.31 -10.06 1.95
CA VAL A 132 7.57 -9.44 2.39
C VAL A 132 8.72 -10.40 2.12
N TYR A 133 9.79 -9.86 1.56
CA TYR A 133 11.02 -10.56 1.25
C TYR A 133 12.21 -10.04 2.04
N CYS A 134 13.23 -10.88 2.13
CA CYS A 134 14.60 -10.49 2.43
C CYS A 134 15.41 -10.48 1.14
N LYS A 135 16.05 -9.36 0.80
CA LYS A 135 16.90 -9.29 -0.39
C LYS A 135 18.18 -10.11 -0.21
N SER A 136 18.70 -10.62 -1.32
CA SER A 136 20.02 -11.26 -1.34
C SER A 136 21.13 -10.23 -1.18
N CYS A 137 22.24 -10.63 -0.53
CA CYS A 137 23.43 -9.80 -0.43
C CYS A 137 24.02 -9.41 -1.78
N LYS A 138 23.88 -10.25 -2.81
CA LYS A 138 24.32 -9.94 -4.17
C LYS A 138 23.65 -8.70 -4.77
N TYR A 139 22.41 -8.42 -4.33
CA TYR A 139 21.59 -7.33 -4.85
C TYR A 139 21.15 -6.36 -3.73
N SER A 140 21.96 -6.27 -2.67
CA SER A 140 21.75 -5.29 -1.60
C SER A 140 21.67 -3.88 -2.20
N LYS A 141 20.72 -3.07 -1.73
CA LYS A 141 20.46 -1.69 -2.18
C LYS A 141 20.03 -1.51 -3.66
N VAL A 142 19.84 -2.59 -4.42
CA VAL A 142 19.29 -2.53 -5.79
C VAL A 142 17.80 -2.86 -5.78
N ASP A 143 16.97 -2.14 -6.53
CA ASP A 143 15.51 -2.37 -6.58
C ASP A 143 15.13 -3.64 -7.35
N THR A 144 15.51 -4.80 -6.81
CA THR A 144 15.24 -6.11 -7.36
C THR A 144 14.98 -7.14 -6.26
N LEU A 145 14.17 -8.15 -6.60
CA LEU A 145 13.91 -9.33 -5.78
C LEU A 145 14.65 -10.58 -6.28
N LEU A 146 15.60 -10.41 -7.22
CA LEU A 146 16.41 -11.54 -7.68
C LEU A 146 17.19 -12.15 -6.52
N GLY A 147 17.04 -13.46 -6.32
CA GLY A 147 17.63 -14.19 -5.20
C GLY A 147 17.07 -13.83 -3.81
N ALA A 148 16.00 -13.04 -3.73
CA ALA A 148 15.35 -12.73 -2.47
C ALA A 148 14.57 -13.94 -1.94
N SER A 149 14.52 -14.10 -0.62
CA SER A 149 13.76 -15.16 0.06
C SER A 149 12.55 -14.59 0.78
N PRO A 150 11.42 -15.32 0.87
CA PRO A 150 10.28 -14.87 1.66
C PRO A 150 10.66 -14.72 3.14
N LEU A 151 10.21 -13.64 3.77
CA LEU A 151 10.58 -13.33 5.14
C LEU A 151 9.42 -13.60 6.10
N GLN A 152 9.52 -14.68 6.86
CA GLN A 152 8.57 -15.03 7.91
C GLN A 152 8.67 -14.11 9.12
N GLY A 153 7.53 -13.78 9.74
CA GLY A 153 7.44 -13.05 11.00
C GLY A 153 7.76 -11.56 10.90
N ALA A 154 7.98 -11.03 9.70
CA ALA A 154 8.10 -9.60 9.46
C ALA A 154 6.81 -8.89 9.87
N THR A 155 6.94 -7.78 10.60
CA THR A 155 5.80 -6.96 11.02
C THR A 155 5.56 -5.86 10.00
N VAL A 156 4.32 -5.77 9.52
CA VAL A 156 3.81 -4.69 8.67
C VAL A 156 2.72 -3.92 9.40
N LYS A 157 2.51 -2.66 9.01
CA LYS A 157 1.39 -1.83 9.50
C LYS A 157 0.52 -1.35 8.35
N LEU A 158 -0.79 -1.53 8.48
CA LEU A 158 -1.82 -0.78 7.76
C LEU A 158 -2.12 0.47 8.58
N GLN A 159 -1.92 1.64 7.98
CA GLN A 159 -2.25 2.92 8.57
C GLN A 159 -3.28 3.64 7.71
N CYS A 160 -4.42 4.03 8.29
CA CYS A 160 -5.43 4.82 7.61
C CYS A 160 -5.55 6.18 8.28
N ASN A 161 -5.37 7.24 7.50
CA ASN A 161 -5.53 8.61 7.97
C ASN A 161 -7.00 9.02 7.79
N ASP A 162 -7.84 8.64 8.75
CA ASP A 162 -9.22 9.14 8.83
C ASP A 162 -9.25 10.49 9.57
N THR A 163 -10.24 11.34 9.27
CA THR A 163 -10.32 12.73 9.78
C THR A 163 -10.56 12.82 11.29
N LYS A 164 -10.97 11.72 11.93
CA LYS A 164 -11.26 11.71 13.37
C LYS A 164 -10.18 11.03 14.21
N LYS A 165 -9.63 9.90 13.76
CA LYS A 165 -8.57 9.16 14.45
C LYS A 165 -7.69 8.40 13.45
N PRO A 166 -6.35 8.52 13.52
CA PRO A 166 -5.47 7.68 12.73
C PRO A 166 -5.58 6.23 13.22
N LEU A 167 -5.95 5.33 12.32
CA LEU A 167 -6.00 3.90 12.58
C LEU A 167 -4.64 3.27 12.26
N VAL A 168 -4.15 2.39 13.14
CA VAL A 168 -3.00 1.53 12.88
C VAL A 168 -3.35 0.08 13.22
N VAL A 169 -3.20 -0.83 12.26
CA VAL A 169 -3.31 -2.28 12.47
C VAL A 169 -2.00 -2.93 12.04
N LYS A 170 -1.44 -3.80 12.89
CA LYS A 170 -0.21 -4.54 12.59
C LYS A 170 -0.52 -6.00 12.31
N ALA A 171 0.23 -6.60 11.39
CA ALA A 171 0.23 -8.04 11.16
C ALA A 171 1.65 -8.56 10.98
N LYS A 172 1.83 -9.85 11.22
CA LYS A 172 3.06 -10.58 10.95
C LYS A 172 2.89 -11.43 9.71
N THR A 173 3.97 -11.59 8.96
CA THR A 173 3.99 -12.50 7.80
C THR A 173 4.09 -13.96 8.22
N ASP A 174 3.53 -14.84 7.40
CA ASP A 174 3.60 -16.28 7.54
C ASP A 174 4.92 -16.87 6.97
N LYS A 175 5.03 -18.20 6.92
CA LYS A 175 6.21 -18.92 6.40
C LYS A 175 6.56 -18.56 4.94
N LYS A 176 5.58 -18.13 4.15
CA LYS A 176 5.76 -17.72 2.74
C LYS A 176 5.97 -16.21 2.62
N GLY A 177 6.23 -15.51 3.73
CA GLY A 177 6.33 -14.06 3.76
C GLY A 177 5.01 -13.33 3.49
N TYR A 178 3.89 -14.05 3.43
CA TYR A 178 2.58 -13.49 3.10
C TYR A 178 1.92 -12.90 4.34
N PHE A 179 1.22 -11.79 4.19
CA PHE A 179 0.37 -11.24 5.24
C PHE A 179 -1.02 -10.91 4.71
N PHE A 180 -1.99 -10.98 5.61
CA PHE A 180 -3.37 -10.58 5.36
C PHE A 180 -3.87 -9.74 6.54
N ILE A 181 -4.38 -8.54 6.27
CA ILE A 181 -4.90 -7.61 7.27
C ILE A 181 -6.35 -7.30 6.96
N THR A 182 -7.24 -7.52 7.91
CA THR A 182 -8.60 -6.95 7.88
C THR A 182 -8.62 -5.62 8.62
N ALA A 183 -9.06 -4.56 7.96
CA ALA A 183 -9.28 -3.29 8.64
C ALA A 183 -10.49 -3.42 9.59
N PRO A 184 -10.55 -2.62 10.67
CA PRO A 184 -11.73 -2.55 11.53
C PRO A 184 -12.94 -2.05 10.75
N LYS A 185 -14.14 -2.42 11.23
CA LYS A 185 -15.41 -2.23 10.53
C LYS A 185 -15.76 -0.78 10.15
N HIS A 186 -15.18 0.22 10.81
CA HIS A 186 -15.42 1.64 10.46
C HIS A 186 -14.65 2.08 9.21
N ILE A 187 -13.61 1.34 8.80
CA ILE A 187 -12.92 1.57 7.52
C ILE A 187 -13.60 0.74 6.44
N THR A 188 -14.20 1.45 5.49
CA THR A 188 -14.86 0.87 4.32
C THR A 188 -14.04 1.10 3.07
N SER A 189 -14.39 0.43 1.97
CA SER A 189 -13.79 0.62 0.65
C SER A 189 -13.73 2.09 0.20
N HIS A 190 -14.70 2.92 0.61
CA HIS A 190 -14.68 4.36 0.35
C HIS A 190 -13.49 5.08 1.02
N GLY A 191 -13.07 4.64 2.20
CA GLY A 191 -11.93 5.21 2.93
C GLY A 191 -10.58 4.58 2.57
N ALA A 192 -10.56 3.51 1.78
CA ALA A 192 -9.35 2.73 1.50
C ALA A 192 -8.24 3.56 0.83
N HIS A 193 -8.59 4.57 0.03
CA HIS A 193 -7.62 5.46 -0.62
C HIS A 193 -6.79 6.30 0.38
N LYS A 194 -7.24 6.43 1.63
CA LYS A 194 -6.51 7.12 2.71
C LYS A 194 -5.61 6.18 3.52
N CYS A 195 -5.58 4.90 3.15
CA CYS A 195 -4.81 3.88 3.82
C CYS A 195 -3.50 3.59 3.08
N LYS A 196 -2.46 3.27 3.85
CA LYS A 196 -1.15 2.86 3.36
C LYS A 196 -0.64 1.67 4.16
N VAL A 197 0.14 0.80 3.53
CA VAL A 197 0.86 -0.28 4.21
C VAL A 197 2.34 -0.02 4.20
N SER A 198 3.05 -0.22 5.32
CA SER A 198 4.51 -0.07 5.40
C SER A 198 5.13 -1.14 6.30
N LEU A 199 6.42 -1.38 6.11
CA LEU A 199 7.26 -2.21 6.95
C LEU A 199 7.43 -1.57 8.33
N VAL A 200 7.47 -2.41 9.37
CA VAL A 200 7.72 -2.00 10.75
C VAL A 200 9.02 -2.62 11.24
N SER A 201 9.12 -3.93 11.20
CA SER A 201 10.29 -4.66 11.71
C SER A 201 10.41 -6.04 11.10
N SER A 202 11.61 -6.60 11.21
CA SER A 202 11.91 -7.98 10.82
C SER A 202 12.39 -8.75 12.05
N PRO A 203 12.06 -10.05 12.16
CA PRO A 203 12.57 -10.90 13.23
C PRO A 203 14.02 -11.34 12.98
N SER A 204 14.53 -11.19 11.75
CA SER A 204 15.88 -11.61 11.40
C SER A 204 16.89 -10.48 11.58
N ALA A 205 17.92 -10.73 12.38
CA ALA A 205 19.03 -9.80 12.57
C ALA A 205 19.88 -9.62 11.31
N SER A 206 19.96 -10.64 10.44
CA SER A 206 20.65 -10.58 9.15
C SER A 206 19.81 -9.89 8.06
N CYS A 207 18.55 -9.55 8.33
CA CYS A 207 17.67 -8.91 7.37
C CYS A 207 16.71 -7.93 8.04
N SER A 208 17.28 -6.91 8.69
CA SER A 208 16.55 -6.07 9.64
C SER A 208 16.25 -4.66 9.14
N LYS A 209 16.91 -4.18 8.09
CA LYS A 209 16.79 -2.79 7.63
C LYS A 209 15.61 -2.67 6.65
N PRO A 210 14.53 -1.94 6.96
CA PRO A 210 13.45 -1.73 6.00
C PRO A 210 13.97 -1.00 4.76
N SER A 211 13.59 -1.46 3.56
CA SER A 211 13.82 -0.72 2.31
C SER A 211 12.54 0.00 1.88
N ASP A 212 12.67 1.00 1.01
CA ASP A 212 11.51 1.63 0.37
C ASP A 212 11.11 0.97 -0.96
N PHE A 213 11.57 -0.27 -1.20
CA PHE A 213 11.16 -1.05 -2.36
C PHE A 213 9.63 -1.15 -2.42
N GLN A 214 9.06 -0.70 -3.53
CA GLN A 214 7.61 -0.57 -3.74
C GLN A 214 6.84 0.19 -2.65
N GLY A 215 7.48 1.16 -2.00
CA GLY A 215 6.86 1.97 -0.94
C GLY A 215 6.87 1.31 0.43
N GLY A 216 7.75 0.31 0.65
CA GLY A 216 7.89 -0.38 1.92
C GLY A 216 8.14 0.54 3.12
N LEU A 217 8.76 1.71 2.93
CA LEU A 217 9.05 2.67 4.02
C LEU A 217 8.05 3.82 4.05
N ARG A 218 7.81 4.48 2.90
CA ARG A 218 6.89 5.62 2.79
C ARG A 218 5.40 5.25 2.86
N GLY A 219 5.10 3.97 2.69
CA GLY A 219 3.75 3.42 2.68
C GLY A 219 3.22 3.25 1.26
N ALA A 220 2.93 2.00 0.89
CA ALA A 220 2.31 1.68 -0.39
C ALA A 220 0.81 1.96 -0.40
N ILE A 221 0.33 2.45 -1.53
CA ILE A 221 -1.08 2.68 -1.80
C ILE A 221 -1.76 1.33 -2.07
N LEU A 222 -2.94 1.15 -1.52
CA LEU A 222 -3.78 -0.03 -1.73
C LEU A 222 -4.28 -0.09 -3.19
N LYS A 223 -3.99 -1.20 -3.88
CA LYS A 223 -4.48 -1.48 -5.23
C LYS A 223 -5.74 -2.36 -5.14
N PRO A 224 -6.90 -1.92 -5.66
CA PRO A 224 -8.11 -2.75 -5.66
C PRO A 224 -7.91 -4.03 -6.48
N GLU A 225 -8.35 -5.18 -5.96
CA GLU A 225 -8.34 -6.45 -6.70
C GLU A 225 -9.75 -6.94 -7.00
N LYS A 226 -10.47 -7.40 -5.97
CA LYS A 226 -11.78 -8.04 -6.13
C LYS A 226 -12.62 -8.02 -4.85
N PRO A 227 -13.96 -8.03 -4.96
CA PRO A 227 -14.82 -8.31 -3.82
C PRO A 227 -14.79 -9.79 -3.44
N PHE A 228 -15.07 -10.09 -2.17
CA PHE A 228 -15.32 -11.45 -1.67
C PHE A 228 -16.22 -11.41 -0.43
N VAL A 229 -16.78 -12.56 -0.05
CA VAL A 229 -17.61 -12.69 1.16
C VAL A 229 -16.90 -13.61 2.14
N SER A 230 -16.80 -13.17 3.40
CA SER A 230 -16.30 -14.00 4.51
C SER A 230 -17.22 -13.81 5.70
N GLY A 231 -17.71 -14.91 6.28
CA GLY A 231 -18.61 -14.85 7.44
C GLY A 231 -19.87 -14.00 7.22
N LYS A 232 -20.48 -14.07 6.02
CA LYS A 232 -21.64 -13.26 5.59
C LYS A 232 -21.38 -11.74 5.49
N LEU A 233 -20.13 -11.30 5.65
CA LEU A 233 -19.75 -9.91 5.49
C LEU A 233 -19.07 -9.67 4.14
N PRO A 234 -19.42 -8.60 3.41
CA PRO A 234 -18.77 -8.27 2.15
C PRO A 234 -17.44 -7.56 2.40
N PHE A 235 -16.38 -8.06 1.78
CA PHE A 235 -15.05 -7.46 1.78
C PHE A 235 -14.63 -7.08 0.37
N PHE A 236 -13.75 -6.09 0.28
CA PHE A 236 -13.01 -5.77 -0.92
C PHE A 236 -11.53 -6.02 -0.64
N LEU A 237 -10.93 -6.87 -1.46
CA LEU A 237 -9.52 -7.21 -1.37
C LEU A 237 -8.69 -6.15 -2.08
N TYR A 238 -7.65 -5.68 -1.39
CA TYR A 238 -6.62 -4.82 -1.93
C TYR A 238 -5.27 -5.52 -1.84
N SER A 239 -4.46 -5.39 -2.86
CA SER A 239 -3.06 -5.78 -2.82
C SER A 239 -2.13 -4.58 -2.71
N ILE A 240 -0.94 -4.86 -2.25
CA ILE A 240 0.20 -3.97 -2.34
C ILE A 240 1.33 -4.66 -3.13
N GLY A 241 2.29 -3.87 -3.59
CA GLY A 241 3.52 -4.43 -4.14
C GLY A 241 4.29 -5.23 -3.07
N PRO A 242 5.10 -6.24 -3.45
CA PRO A 242 5.94 -6.91 -2.50
C PRO A 242 6.91 -5.92 -1.83
N PHE A 243 7.11 -6.10 -0.52
CA PHE A 243 8.07 -5.31 0.25
C PHE A 243 9.34 -6.10 0.47
N ALA A 244 10.41 -5.37 0.82
CA ALA A 244 11.69 -5.97 1.09
C ALA A 244 12.42 -5.33 2.26
N PHE A 245 13.10 -6.15 3.06
CA PHE A 245 14.18 -5.71 3.94
C PHE A 245 15.53 -5.87 3.23
N GLU A 246 16.46 -4.97 3.54
CA GLU A 246 17.86 -5.08 3.15
C GLU A 246 18.60 -6.07 4.07
N PRO A 247 19.45 -6.94 3.50
CA PRO A 247 20.30 -7.83 4.27
C PRO A 247 21.48 -7.09 4.92
N LYS A 248 22.02 -7.66 5.99
CA LYS A 248 23.36 -7.37 6.49
C LYS A 248 24.31 -8.34 5.83
N CYS A 249 25.27 -7.80 5.08
CA CYS A 249 26.24 -8.59 4.33
C CYS A 249 27.59 -8.46 5.01
N HIS A 250 28.21 -9.61 5.28
CA HIS A 250 29.62 -9.67 5.66
C HIS A 250 30.41 -9.69 4.36
N HIS A 251 31.25 -8.68 4.19
CA HIS A 251 32.17 -8.56 3.07
C HIS A 251 33.52 -9.18 3.44
#